data_AF-A0A1D9Q506-F1
#
_entry.id   AF-A0A1D9Q506-F1
#
_cell.length_a   1.000
_cell.length_b   1.000
_cell.length_c   1.000
_cell.angle_alpha   90.00
_cell.angle_beta   90.00
_cell.angle_gamma   90.00
#
_symmetry.space_group_name_H-M   'P 1'
#
loop_
_entity.id
_entity.type
_entity.pdbx_description
1 polymer ?
#
loop_
_entity_poly.entity_id
_entity_poly.type
_entity_poly.pdbx_seq_one_letter_code
_entity_poly.pdbx_strand_id
1 'polypeptide(L)'
;MSSKTPQLSDPATTSQATPESTDKDGDIAIEGIEDPKEITVFKTLKIALSDRFTGNRQELETFLLQLEIYFQFNQDKFNNDADKSVWAASYLRGEAVKWIQSYLKDYFTNLSEPKKRIHPTQAIFERFEGFKREI
;
A
#
# COMPACT_ATOMS: atom_id res chain seq x y z
N MET A 1 -20.17 15.09 43.99
CA MET A 1 -19.00 14.44 44.62
C MET A 1 -19.17 12.93 44.54
N SER A 2 -18.07 12.24 44.25
CA SER A 2 -17.79 10.81 44.47
C SER A 2 -18.41 9.76 43.55
N SER A 3 -17.66 9.49 42.48
CA SER A 3 -17.45 8.18 41.87
C SER A 3 -17.07 7.13 42.93
N LYS A 4 -17.53 5.88 42.77
CA LYS A 4 -17.07 4.74 43.58
C LYS A 4 -16.72 3.55 42.69
N THR A 5 -15.42 3.41 42.44
CA THR A 5 -14.77 2.14 42.05
C THR A 5 -14.27 1.48 43.35
N PRO A 6 -14.40 0.16 43.49
CA PRO A 6 -13.47 -0.64 44.30
C PRO A 6 -12.76 -1.65 43.37
N GLN A 7 -11.50 -1.43 43.01
CA GLN A 7 -10.24 -1.67 43.75
C GLN A 7 -9.81 -3.15 43.79
N LEU A 8 -8.67 -3.34 43.14
CA LEU A 8 -7.76 -4.48 43.01
C LEU A 8 -7.32 -5.04 44.39
N SER A 9 -7.10 -6.35 44.47
CA SER A 9 -6.43 -7.03 45.58
C SER A 9 -5.22 -7.80 45.05
N ASP A 10 -4.02 -7.37 45.44
CA ASP A 10 -2.74 -8.10 45.39
C ASP A 10 -2.48 -8.77 46.78
N PRO A 11 -1.28 -9.29 47.11
CA PRO A 11 -0.62 -10.52 46.66
C PRO A 11 -0.15 -11.39 47.87
N ALA A 12 0.28 -12.65 47.67
CA ALA A 12 1.20 -13.33 48.63
C ALA A 12 1.83 -14.63 48.08
N THR A 13 3.11 -14.54 47.73
CA THR A 13 4.25 -15.32 48.27
C THR A 13 4.24 -16.87 48.27
N THR A 14 5.02 -17.40 47.33
CA THR A 14 6.03 -18.49 47.40
C THR A 14 6.29 -19.19 48.75
N SER A 15 6.32 -20.53 48.75
CA SER A 15 7.41 -21.32 49.37
C SER A 15 7.45 -22.76 48.85
N GLN A 16 8.69 -23.18 48.56
CA GLN A 16 9.13 -24.45 48.00
C GLN A 16 8.90 -25.65 48.92
N ALA A 17 8.79 -26.85 48.33
CA ALA A 17 9.31 -28.09 48.89
C ALA A 17 9.71 -29.07 47.77
N THR A 18 11.01 -29.33 47.65
CA THR A 18 11.61 -30.56 47.08
C THR A 18 12.68 -30.97 48.10
N PRO A 19 12.79 -32.25 48.47
CA PRO A 19 13.71 -33.13 47.72
C PRO A 19 13.19 -34.57 47.59
N GLU A 20 13.64 -35.31 46.58
CA GLU A 20 14.55 -36.45 46.77
C GLU A 20 14.94 -37.07 45.42
N SER A 21 16.22 -37.44 45.32
CA SER A 21 16.93 -37.95 44.14
C SER A 21 16.82 -39.47 44.04
N THR A 22 16.83 -40.01 42.82
CA THR A 22 17.65 -41.20 42.52
C THR A 22 17.88 -41.29 41.01
N ASP A 23 19.13 -41.09 40.62
CA ASP A 23 19.66 -41.36 39.28
C ASP A 23 19.44 -42.82 38.89
N LYS A 24 19.09 -43.10 37.63
CA LYS A 24 19.72 -44.14 36.77
C LYS A 24 19.37 -43.90 35.29
N ASP A 25 20.40 -43.49 34.54
CA ASP A 25 20.77 -43.87 33.18
C ASP A 25 19.65 -44.31 32.22
N GLY A 26 19.37 -43.43 31.27
CA GLY A 26 18.61 -43.73 30.07
C GLY A 26 18.65 -42.52 29.15
N ASP A 27 19.69 -42.43 28.33
CA ASP A 27 19.80 -41.48 27.23
C ASP A 27 18.58 -41.63 26.30
N ILE A 28 17.60 -40.75 26.48
CA ILE A 28 16.55 -40.53 25.48
C ILE A 28 17.02 -39.34 24.66
N ALA A 29 17.59 -39.62 23.49
CA ALA A 29 17.87 -38.61 22.49
C ALA A 29 16.56 -37.84 22.19
N ILE A 30 16.47 -36.60 22.66
CA ILE A 30 15.47 -35.64 22.19
C ILE A 30 16.00 -35.12 20.84
N GLU A 31 15.80 -35.93 19.82
CA GLU A 31 16.01 -35.56 18.43
C GLU A 31 14.87 -34.61 18.02
N GLY A 32 15.24 -33.38 17.65
CA GLY A 32 14.39 -32.49 16.87
C GLY A 32 13.34 -31.67 17.64
N ILE A 33 13.79 -30.66 18.41
CA ILE A 33 12.98 -29.44 18.48
C ILE A 33 13.16 -28.79 17.10
N GLU A 34 12.26 -29.10 16.17
CA GLU A 34 12.14 -28.34 14.94
C GLU A 34 11.91 -26.88 15.33
N ASP A 35 12.80 -25.98 14.89
CA ASP A 35 12.62 -24.54 15.03
C ASP A 35 11.18 -24.18 14.66
N PRO A 36 10.49 -23.32 15.43
CA PRO A 36 9.17 -22.86 15.03
C PRO A 36 9.34 -22.24 13.63
N LYS A 37 8.75 -22.90 12.61
CA LYS A 37 8.63 -22.30 11.28
C LYS A 37 7.99 -20.95 11.49
N GLU A 38 8.80 -19.90 11.37
CA GLU A 38 8.36 -18.53 11.39
C GLU A 38 7.31 -18.42 10.28
N ILE A 39 6.03 -18.41 10.67
CA ILE A 39 4.94 -18.20 9.72
C ILE A 39 5.03 -16.72 9.35
N THR A 40 5.86 -16.41 8.36
CA THR A 40 5.94 -15.05 7.82
C THR A 40 4.59 -14.75 7.15
N VAL A 41 3.69 -14.14 7.89
CA VAL A 41 2.42 -13.65 7.36
C VAL A 41 2.75 -12.44 6.50
N PHE A 42 2.98 -12.65 5.20
CA PHE A 42 3.01 -11.57 4.22
C PHE A 42 1.60 -11.00 4.06
N LYS A 43 1.20 -10.14 4.99
CA LYS A 43 -0.04 -9.37 4.87
C LYS A 43 0.19 -8.38 3.72
N THR A 44 -0.34 -8.68 2.54
CA THR A 44 -0.36 -7.74 1.43
C THR A 44 -1.01 -6.44 1.90
N LEU A 45 -0.23 -5.35 1.94
CA LEU A 45 -0.76 -4.04 2.27
C LEU A 45 -1.76 -3.65 1.18
N LYS A 46 -3.06 -3.65 1.52
CA LYS A 46 -4.10 -3.12 0.63
C LYS A 46 -4.08 -1.61 0.73
N ILE A 47 -3.45 -0.96 -0.23
CA ILE A 47 -3.46 0.50 -0.33
C ILE A 47 -4.80 0.91 -0.93
N ALA A 48 -5.50 1.78 -0.21
CA ALA A 48 -6.75 2.33 -0.69
C ALA A 48 -6.52 3.02 -2.04
N LEU A 49 -7.43 2.80 -2.98
CA LEU A 49 -7.40 3.48 -4.27
C LEU A 49 -7.64 4.98 -4.03
N SER A 50 -7.02 5.82 -4.85
CA SER A 50 -7.21 7.27 -4.78
C SER A 50 -8.69 7.63 -4.94
N ASP A 51 -9.13 8.72 -4.31
CA ASP A 51 -10.48 9.21 -4.53
C ASP A 51 -10.62 9.76 -5.95
N ARG A 52 -11.86 9.79 -6.43
CA ARG A 52 -12.15 10.30 -7.78
C ARG A 52 -11.97 11.82 -7.83
N PHE A 53 -11.13 12.31 -8.74
CA PHE A 53 -10.88 13.75 -8.90
C PHE A 53 -11.82 14.37 -9.93
N THR A 54 -12.58 15.38 -9.55
CA THR A 54 -13.59 16.02 -10.41
C THR A 54 -13.07 17.26 -11.16
N GLY A 55 -11.89 17.76 -10.78
CA GLY A 55 -11.31 19.02 -11.29
C GLY A 55 -11.22 20.14 -10.25
N ASN A 56 -11.63 19.92 -9.00
CA ASN A 56 -11.54 20.93 -7.94
C ASN A 56 -10.07 21.23 -7.59
N ARG A 57 -9.59 22.42 -7.92
CA ARG A 57 -8.19 22.83 -7.68
C ARG A 57 -7.77 22.76 -6.20
N GLN A 58 -8.70 22.92 -5.24
CA GLN A 58 -8.39 22.81 -3.81
C GLN A 58 -8.04 21.37 -3.38
N GLU A 59 -8.50 20.37 -4.13
CA GLU A 59 -8.27 18.95 -3.85
C GLU A 59 -7.08 18.38 -4.66
N LEU A 60 -6.52 19.16 -5.59
CA LEU A 60 -5.53 18.68 -6.54
C LEU A 60 -4.27 18.15 -5.85
N GLU A 61 -3.70 18.91 -4.90
CA GLU A 61 -2.49 18.49 -4.18
C GLU A 61 -2.71 17.18 -3.41
N THR A 62 -3.88 17.03 -2.79
CA THR A 62 -4.24 15.80 -2.07
C THR A 62 -4.37 14.62 -3.04
N PHE A 63 -5.04 14.83 -4.17
CA PHE A 63 -5.17 13.80 -5.22
C PHE A 63 -3.81 13.35 -5.76
N LEU A 64 -2.91 14.30 -6.07
CA LEU A 64 -1.57 14.00 -6.57
C LEU A 64 -0.73 13.23 -5.53
N LEU A 65 -0.78 13.64 -4.26
CA LEU A 65 -0.09 12.93 -3.17
C LEU A 65 -0.59 11.49 -3.02
N GLN A 66 -1.91 11.27 -3.11
CA GLN A 66 -2.49 9.92 -3.05
C GLN A 66 -2.00 9.04 -4.21
N LEU A 67 -1.89 9.59 -5.43
CA LEU A 67 -1.31 8.86 -6.57
C LEU A 67 0.16 8.51 -6.34
N GLU A 68 0.96 9.44 -5.83
CA GLU A 68 2.38 9.21 -5.56
C GLU A 68 2.59 8.12 -4.50
N ILE A 69 1.83 8.15 -3.41
CA ILE A 69 1.83 7.07 -2.41
C ILE A 69 1.47 5.75 -3.08
N TYR A 70 0.40 5.71 -3.88
CA TYR A 70 0.00 4.48 -4.56
C TYR A 70 1.11 3.94 -5.47
N PHE A 71 1.73 4.78 -6.30
CA PHE A 71 2.80 4.36 -7.20
C PHE A 71 4.04 3.90 -6.44
N GLN A 72 4.38 4.53 -5.32
CA GLN A 72 5.55 4.18 -4.54
C GLN A 72 5.49 2.75 -3.98
N PHE A 73 4.30 2.30 -3.61
CA PHE A 73 4.11 0.96 -3.05
C PHE A 73 3.70 -0.11 -4.09
N ASN A 74 3.31 0.29 -5.30
CA ASN A 74 2.87 -0.63 -6.35
C ASN A 74 3.79 -0.55 -7.58
N GLN A 75 5.08 -0.28 -7.40
CA GLN A 75 6.03 -0.08 -8.50
C GLN A 75 6.08 -1.29 -9.45
N ASP A 76 5.93 -2.49 -8.90
CA ASP A 76 5.90 -3.77 -9.61
C ASP A 76 4.70 -3.92 -10.57
N LYS A 77 3.66 -3.10 -10.41
CA LYS A 77 2.45 -3.14 -11.25
C LYS A 77 2.52 -2.29 -12.50
N PHE A 78 3.56 -1.48 -12.68
CA PHE A 78 3.70 -0.56 -13.80
C PHE A 78 4.96 -0.90 -14.58
N ASN A 79 4.81 -1.16 -15.88
CA ASN A 79 5.96 -1.53 -16.72
C ASN A 79 6.79 -0.29 -17.10
N ASN A 80 6.14 0.87 -17.17
CA ASN A 80 6.76 2.13 -17.54
C ASN A 80 6.02 3.31 -16.89
N ASP A 81 6.61 4.51 -16.96
CA ASP A 81 6.02 5.71 -16.38
C ASP A 81 4.77 6.22 -17.12
N ALA A 82 4.58 5.87 -18.40
CA ALA A 82 3.38 6.22 -19.14
C ALA A 82 2.15 5.49 -18.59
N ASP A 83 2.32 4.24 -18.14
CA ASP A 83 1.26 3.44 -17.52
C ASP A 83 0.69 4.17 -16.28
N LYS A 84 1.53 4.86 -15.52
CA LYS A 84 1.12 5.65 -14.34
C LYS A 84 0.21 6.82 -14.74
N SER A 85 0.55 7.57 -15.79
CA SER A 85 -0.28 8.68 -16.28
C SER A 85 -1.64 8.21 -16.79
N VAL A 86 -1.67 7.11 -17.56
CA VAL A 86 -2.93 6.53 -18.07
C VAL A 86 -3.78 6.00 -16.92
N TRP A 87 -3.16 5.36 -15.93
CA TRP A 87 -3.85 4.88 -14.74
C TRP A 87 -4.40 6.03 -13.90
N ALA A 88 -3.62 7.10 -13.67
CA ALA A 88 -4.08 8.29 -12.97
C ALA A 88 -5.29 8.94 -13.68
N ALA A 89 -5.26 9.00 -15.02
CA ALA A 89 -6.38 9.50 -15.81
C ALA A 89 -7.67 8.70 -15.59
N SER A 90 -7.58 7.42 -15.22
CA SER A 90 -8.75 6.57 -14.90
C SER A 90 -9.50 6.98 -13.62
N TYR A 91 -8.93 7.86 -12.80
CA TYR A 91 -9.57 8.42 -11.59
C TYR A 91 -10.27 9.75 -11.83
N LEU A 92 -10.09 10.35 -13.01
CA LEU A 92 -10.72 11.63 -13.34
C LEU A 92 -12.22 11.47 -13.58
N ARG A 93 -13.02 12.39 -13.07
CA ARG A 93 -14.47 12.45 -13.22
C ARG A 93 -14.89 13.89 -13.53
N GLY A 94 -16.19 14.10 -13.77
CA GLY A 94 -16.74 15.45 -13.95
C GLY A 94 -16.08 16.22 -15.09
N GLU A 95 -15.63 17.43 -14.82
CA GLU A 95 -14.94 18.26 -15.81
C GLU A 95 -13.51 17.77 -16.10
N ALA A 96 -12.82 17.18 -15.11
CA ALA A 96 -11.47 16.68 -15.30
C ALA A 96 -11.40 15.56 -16.36
N VAL A 97 -12.39 14.66 -16.40
CA VAL A 97 -12.40 13.60 -17.44
C VAL A 97 -12.71 14.16 -18.84
N LYS A 98 -13.53 15.21 -18.93
CA LYS A 98 -13.83 15.88 -20.21
C LYS A 98 -12.57 16.51 -20.80
N TRP A 99 -11.74 17.12 -19.96
CA TRP A 99 -10.45 17.69 -20.36
C TRP A 99 -9.51 16.63 -20.96
N ILE A 100 -9.37 15.46 -20.32
CA ILE A 100 -8.39 14.46 -20.77
C ILE A 100 -8.87 13.60 -21.95
N GLN A 101 -10.18 13.60 -22.23
CA GLN A 101 -10.80 12.59 -23.09
C GLN A 101 -10.21 12.51 -24.50
N SER A 102 -9.94 13.66 -25.14
CA SER A 102 -9.34 13.71 -26.47
C SER A 102 -7.91 13.17 -26.48
N TYR A 103 -7.12 13.49 -25.46
CA TYR A 103 -5.74 13.01 -25.31
C TYR A 103 -5.68 11.50 -25.04
N LEU A 104 -6.60 10.95 -24.22
CA LEU A 104 -6.72 9.49 -24.05
C LEU A 104 -7.05 8.80 -25.38
N LYS A 105 -7.99 9.34 -26.17
CA LYS A 105 -8.31 8.79 -27.49
C LYS A 105 -7.10 8.78 -28.42
N ASP A 106 -6.35 9.87 -28.45
CA ASP A 106 -5.12 9.97 -29.25
C ASP A 106 -4.03 9.00 -28.76
N TYR A 107 -3.87 8.86 -27.44
CA TYR A 107 -2.95 7.90 -26.81
C TYR A 107 -3.25 6.47 -27.25
N PHE A 108 -4.52 6.05 -27.13
CA PHE A 108 -4.95 4.69 -27.47
C PHE A 108 -4.95 4.41 -28.98
N THR A 109 -5.21 5.42 -29.81
CA THR A 109 -5.11 5.30 -31.27
C THR A 109 -3.66 5.07 -31.72
N ASN A 110 -2.71 5.65 -31.00
CA ASN A 110 -1.28 5.61 -31.32
C ASN A 110 -0.47 4.84 -30.26
N LEU A 111 -0.94 3.67 -29.81
CA LEU A 111 -0.24 2.84 -28.81
C LEU A 111 1.13 2.37 -29.32
N SER A 112 1.17 1.82 -30.54
CA SER A 112 2.38 1.25 -31.14
C SER A 112 3.35 2.30 -31.68
N GLU A 113 2.89 3.54 -31.88
CA GLU A 113 3.68 4.63 -32.47
C GLU A 113 3.55 5.92 -31.65
N PRO A 114 4.13 6.00 -30.44
CA PRO A 114 3.98 7.17 -29.56
C PRO A 114 4.34 8.51 -30.19
N LYS A 115 5.25 8.52 -31.17
CA LYS A 115 5.68 9.73 -31.90
C LYS A 115 4.59 10.33 -32.80
N LYS A 116 3.55 9.57 -33.15
CA LYS A 116 2.39 10.05 -33.95
C LYS A 116 1.35 10.80 -33.13
N ARG A 117 1.40 10.69 -31.79
CA ARG A 117 0.50 11.39 -30.88
C ARG A 117 0.65 12.90 -31.03
N ILE A 118 -0.41 13.65 -30.81
CA ILE A 118 -0.30 15.11 -30.76
C ILE A 118 0.59 15.54 -29.58
N HIS A 119 1.28 16.66 -29.71
CA HIS A 119 2.25 17.11 -28.71
C HIS A 119 1.69 17.17 -27.28
N PRO A 120 0.46 17.68 -27.02
CA PRO A 120 -0.12 17.63 -25.67
C PRO A 120 -0.27 16.20 -25.13
N THR A 121 -0.68 15.23 -25.95
CA THR A 121 -0.79 13.83 -25.52
C THR A 121 0.57 13.26 -25.14
N GLN A 122 1.63 13.59 -25.89
CA GLN A 122 2.99 13.20 -25.53
C GLN A 122 3.38 13.82 -24.18
N ALA A 123 3.17 15.14 -24.04
CA ALA A 123 3.51 15.88 -22.84
C ALA A 123 2.81 15.35 -21.57
N ILE A 124 1.56 14.89 -21.69
CA ILE A 124 0.77 14.35 -20.57
C ILE A 124 1.20 12.92 -20.23
N PHE A 125 1.36 12.06 -21.24
CA PHE A 125 1.46 10.60 -21.02
C PHE A 125 2.87 10.02 -21.19
N GLU A 126 3.89 10.79 -21.57
CA GLU A 126 5.25 10.26 -21.66
C GLU A 126 5.80 9.87 -20.27
N ARG A 127 5.49 10.67 -19.24
CA ARG A 127 5.85 10.40 -17.84
C ARG A 127 4.79 10.97 -16.90
N PHE A 128 4.73 10.44 -15.67
CA PHE A 128 3.81 10.94 -14.65
C PHE A 128 4.02 12.42 -14.29
N GLU A 129 5.26 12.93 -14.34
CA GLU A 129 5.54 14.36 -14.18
C GLU A 129 4.87 15.24 -15.24
N GLY A 130 4.70 14.71 -16.45
CA GLY A 130 3.94 15.36 -17.50
C GLY A 130 2.48 15.53 -17.14
N PHE A 131 1.86 14.45 -16.64
CA PHE A 131 0.48 14.48 -16.15
C PHE A 131 0.30 15.51 -15.01
N LYS A 132 1.19 15.52 -14.01
CA LYS A 132 1.12 16.47 -12.89
C LYS A 132 1.19 17.93 -13.31
N ARG A 133 1.98 18.23 -14.33
CA ARG A 133 2.14 19.61 -14.84
C ARG A 133 0.90 20.11 -15.57
N GLU A 134 0.24 19.24 -16.33
CA GLU A 134 -0.85 19.64 -17.23
C GLU A 134 -2.24 19.60 -16.56
N ILE A 135 -2.39 18.86 -15.45
CA ILE A 135 -3.71 18.64 -14.81
C ILE A 135 -4.23 19.84 -14.03
#